data_AF-A0A1G6NND1-F1
#
_entry.id   AF-A0A1G6NND1-F1
#
_cell.length_a   1.000
_cell.length_b   1.000
_cell.length_c   1.000
_cell.angle_alpha   90.00
_cell.angle_beta   90.00
_cell.angle_gamma   90.00
#
_symmetry.space_group_name_H-M   'P 1'
#
loop_
_entity.id
_entity.type
_entity.pdbx_description
1 polymer ?
#
loop_
_entity_poly.entity_id
_entity_poly.type
_entity_poly.pdbx_seq_one_letter_code
_entity_poly.pdbx_strand_id
1 'polypeptide(L)' 'MILPEHARYCLQHSNKLINLNRLTQQIEVLREQMAEVAFEKGFTSSESIAKSQELDKLLNLYEAKRKI' A
#
# COMPACT_ATOMS: atom_id res chain seq x y z
N MET A 1 -29.82 19.09 -9.40
CA MET A 1 -28.79 19.76 -8.59
C MET A 1 -27.45 19.14 -8.95
N ILE A 2 -26.68 19.79 -9.84
CA ILE A 2 -25.38 19.28 -10.30
C ILE A 2 -24.33 19.85 -9.34
N LEU A 3 -23.56 19.00 -8.67
CA LEU A 3 -22.44 19.43 -7.85
C LEU A 3 -21.42 20.15 -8.75
N PRO A 4 -21.01 21.39 -8.43
CA PRO A 4 -20.05 22.14 -9.25
C PRO A 4 -18.72 21.39 -9.35
N GLU A 5 -18.08 21.39 -10.53
CA GLU A 5 -16.86 20.61 -10.82
C GLU A 5 -15.73 20.81 -9.79
N HIS A 6 -15.64 22.01 -9.19
CA HIS A 6 -14.70 22.31 -8.11
C HIS A 6 -14.90 21.42 -6.87
N ALA A 7 -16.15 21.13 -6.49
CA ALA A 7 -16.44 20.23 -5.39
C ALA A 7 -16.03 18.78 -5.72
N ARG A 8 -16.14 18.38 -6.99
CA ARG A 8 -15.71 17.05 -7.47
C ARG A 8 -14.20 16.89 -7.39
N TYR A 9 -13.43 17.92 -7.80
CA TYR A 9 -11.98 17.91 -7.72
C TYR A 9 -11.47 17.81 -6.28
N CYS A 10 -12.02 18.59 -5.36
CA CYS A 10 -11.63 18.55 -3.93
C CYS A 10 -11.93 17.19 -3.29
N LEU A 11 -13.10 16.59 -3.56
CA LEU A 11 -13.45 15.25 -3.08
C LEU A 11 -12.53 14.17 -3.66
N GLN A 12 -12.17 14.28 -4.94
CA GLN A 12 -11.27 13.34 -5.60
C GLN A 12 -9.84 13.44 -5.05
N HIS A 13 -9.36 14.65 -4.74
CA HIS A 13 -8.07 14.89 -4.09
C HIS A 13 -8.03 14.34 -2.66
N SER A 14 -9.06 14.61 -1.85
CA SER A 14 -9.15 14.09 -0.47
C SER A 14 -9.17 12.55 -0.44
N ASN A 15 -9.98 11.93 -1.30
CA ASN A 15 -10.03 10.47 -1.43
C ASN A 15 -8.70 9.87 -1.91
N LYS A 16 -7.96 10.56 -2.80
CA LYS A 16 -6.64 10.12 -3.26
C LYS A 16 -5.65 10.05 -2.08
N LEU A 17 -5.60 11.10 -1.25
CA LEU A 17 -4.73 11.16 -0.08
C LEU A 17 -5.09 10.10 0.97
N ILE A 18 -6.38 9.91 1.25
CA ILE A 18 -6.86 8.86 2.18
C ILE A 18 -6.46 7.46 1.68
N ASN A 19 -6.60 7.20 0.39
CA ASN A 19 -6.24 5.91 -0.21
C ASN A 19 -4.73 5.64 -0.20
N LEU A 20 -3.91 6.67 -0.41
CA LEU A 20 -2.45 6.54 -0.29
C LEU A 20 -2.04 6.25 1.15
N ASN A 21 -2.62 6.95 2.13
CA ASN A 21 -2.33 6.72 3.55
C ASN A 21 -2.69 5.30 3.99
N ARG A 22 -3.86 4.80 3.56
CA ARG A 22 -4.28 3.42 3.86
C ARG A 22 -3.38 2.38 3.21
N LEU A 23 -2.83 2.67 2.04
CA LEU A 23 -1.88 1.79 1.36
C LEU A 23 -0.52 1.81 2.04
N THR A 24 -0.03 2.98 2.45
CA THR A 24 1.19 3.11 3.26
C THR A 24 1.08 2.30 4.55
N GLN A 25 -0.03 2.41 5.29
CA GLN A 25 -0.23 1.63 6.51
C GLN A 25 -0.17 0.12 6.28
N GLN A 26 -0.73 -0.38 5.17
CA GLN A 26 -0.66 -1.81 4.83
C GLN A 26 0.77 -2.25 4.49
N ILE A 27 1.54 -1.40 3.80
CA ILE A 27 2.96 -1.66 3.51
C ILE A 27 3.77 -1.75 4.81
N GLU A 28 3.55 -0.84 5.76
CA GLU A 28 4.25 -0.83 7.04
C GLU A 28 3.98 -2.11 7.85
N VAL A 29 2.69 -2.48 8.01
CA VAL A 29 2.28 -3.70 8.73
C VAL A 29 2.87 -4.94 8.07
N LEU A 30 2.82 -5.02 6.73
CA LEU A 30 3.31 -6.19 6.03
C LEU A 30 4.85 -6.28 6.06
N ARG A 31 5.55 -5.14 6.09
CA ARG A 31 7.00 -5.10 6.28
C ARG A 31 7.40 -5.63 7.65
N GLU A 32 6.68 -5.26 8.70
CA GLU A 32 6.92 -5.77 10.06
C GLU A 32 6.70 -7.28 10.13
N GLN A 33 5.58 -7.77 9.56
CA GLN A 33 5.30 -9.21 9.46
C GLN A 33 6.37 -9.97 8.67
N MET A 34 6.85 -9.41 7.55
CA MET A 34 7.92 -10.04 6.77
C MET A 34 9.21 -10.14 7.58
N ALA A 35 9.56 -9.09 8.33
CA ALA A 35 10.74 -9.06 9.18
C ALA A 35 10.66 -10.09 10.32
N GLU A 36 9.50 -10.22 10.96
CA GLU A 36 9.23 -11.23 11.98
C GLU A 36 9.36 -12.65 11.42
N VAL A 37 8.69 -12.93 10.29
CA VAL A 37 8.76 -14.26 9.64
C VAL A 37 10.17 -14.58 9.17
N ALA A 38 10.91 -13.60 8.63
CA ALA A 38 12.30 -13.81 8.22
C ALA A 38 13.24 -14.02 9.40
N PHE A 39 12.98 -13.38 10.55
CA PHE A 39 13.72 -13.60 11.78
C PHE A 39 13.47 -15.00 12.35
N GLU A 40 12.21 -15.47 12.35
CA GLU A 40 11.83 -16.78 12.90
C GLU A 40 12.18 -17.95 11.98
N LYS A 41 11.91 -17.82 10.68
CA LYS A 41 11.92 -18.93 9.71
C LYS A 41 13.06 -18.82 8.69
N GLY A 42 13.76 -17.69 8.69
CA GLY A 42 14.81 -17.39 7.71
C GLY A 42 14.25 -16.87 6.39
N PHE A 43 15.03 -16.02 5.73
CA PHE A 43 14.66 -15.34 4.48
C PHE A 43 14.33 -16.26 3.30
N THR A 44 14.85 -17.49 3.30
CA THR A 44 14.60 -18.48 2.25
C THR A 44 13.39 -19.37 2.52
N SER A 45 12.72 -19.19 3.66
CA SER A 45 11.48 -19.91 3.94
C SER A 45 10.43 -19.53 2.90
N SER A 46 9.61 -20.49 2.51
CA SER A 46 8.51 -20.28 1.56
C SER A 46 7.57 -19.17 2.02
N GLU A 47 7.43 -19.01 3.33
CA GLU A 47 6.61 -17.99 3.98
C GLU A 47 7.23 -16.59 3.90
N SER A 48 8.53 -16.45 4.19
CA SER A 48 9.25 -15.19 3.99
C SER A 48 9.23 -14.76 2.52
N ILE A 49 9.40 -15.71 1.59
CA ILE A 49 9.32 -15.45 0.15
C ILE A 49 7.92 -14.99 -0.24
N ALA A 50 6.87 -15.68 0.21
CA ALA A 50 5.49 -15.29 -0.07
C ALA A 50 5.17 -13.88 0.48
N LYS A 51 5.63 -13.56 1.69
CA LYS A 51 5.46 -12.24 2.32
C LYS A 51 6.22 -11.14 1.58
N SER A 52 7.44 -11.42 1.11
CA SER A 52 8.20 -10.50 0.25
C SER A 52 7.44 -10.19 -1.04
N GLN A 53 6.90 -11.20 -1.71
CA GLN A 53 6.13 -11.02 -2.94
C GLN A 53 4.82 -10.24 -2.71
N GLU A 54 4.19 -10.42 -1.56
CA GLU A 54 3.01 -9.64 -1.18
C GLU A 54 3.36 -8.16 -0.94
N LEU A 55 4.48 -7.91 -0.26
CA LEU A 55 5.01 -6.55 -0.04
C LEU A 55 5.36 -5.85 -1.35
N ASP A 56 6.04 -6.55 -2.26
CA ASP A 56 6.39 -6.02 -3.58
C ASP A 56 5.16 -5.60 -4.39
N LYS A 57 4.06 -6.38 -4.32
CA LYS A 57 2.79 -6.03 -4.98
C LYS A 57 2.20 -4.73 -4.41
N LEU A 58 2.23 -4.55 -3.09
CA LEU A 58 1.72 -3.33 -2.45
C LEU A 58 2.58 -2.11 -2.79
N LEU A 59 3.91 -2.27 -2.81
CA LEU A 59 4.85 -1.22 -3.21
C LEU A 59 4.61 -0.78 -4.66
N ASN A 60 4.46 -1.75 -5.58
CA ASN A 60 4.14 -1.47 -6.98
C ASN A 60 2.80 -0.74 -7.14
N LEU A 61 1.78 -1.14 -6.37
CA LEU A 61 0.48 -0.46 -6.37
C LEU A 61 0.59 0.99 -5.84
N TYR A 62 1.43 1.21 -4.83
CA TYR A 62 1.67 2.54 -4.28
C TYR A 62 2.36 3.44 -5.29
N GLU A 63 3.41 2.94 -5.95
CA GLU A 63 4.07 3.68 -7.02
C GLU A 63 3.13 4.03 -8.16
N ALA A 64 2.29 3.07 -8.60
CA ALA A 64 1.31 3.30 -9.66
C ALA A 64 0.31 4.40 -9.29
N LYS A 65 -0.16 4.43 -8.03
CA LYS A 65 -1.08 5.48 -7.53
C LYS A 65 -0.40 6.83 -7.30
N ARG A 66 0.93 6.87 -7.11
CA ARG A 66 1.72 8.09 -6.91
C ARG A 66 2.14 8.75 -8.23
N LYS A 67 2.35 7.98 -9.31
CA LYS A 67 2.80 8.48 -10.63
C LYS A 67 1.67 9.06 -11.51
N ILE A 68 0.41 8.97 -11.08
CA ILE A 68 -0.78 9.61 -11.69
C ILE A 68 -1.12 10.85 -10.87
#